data_AF-A0A0A2HTP0-F1
#
_entry.id   AF-A0A0A2HTP0-F1
#
_cell.length_a   1.000
_cell.length_b   1.000
_cell.length_c   1.000
_cell.angle_alpha   90.00
_cell.angle_beta   90.00
_cell.angle_gamma   90.00
#
_symmetry.space_group_name_H-M   'P 1'
#
loop_
_entity.id
_entity.type
_entity.pdbx_description
1 polymer ?
#
loop_
_entity_poly.entity_id
_entity_poly.type
_entity_poly.pdbx_seq_one_letter_code
_entity_poly.pdbx_strand_id
1 'polypeptide(L)'
;MNAKKADTKSSWVDPDDAPELTDDFFTKAKMQIGDKLVSKEEFRKAAKKALRGRPAGTATKSSTTVRFDNDVLEAFKASGKGWQSRMNAALRDWLKEHRP
;
A
#
# COMPACT_ATOMS: atom_id res chain seq x y z
N MET A 1 -29.36 -34.96 1.21
CA MET A 1 -29.51 -34.07 2.39
C MET A 1 -28.22 -34.17 3.19
N ASN A 2 -27.38 -33.14 3.23
CA ASN A 2 -26.14 -33.16 4.01
C ASN A 2 -26.19 -31.96 4.95
N ALA A 3 -26.52 -32.20 6.22
CA ALA A 3 -26.60 -31.16 7.22
C ALA A 3 -25.22 -30.99 7.88
N LYS A 4 -24.62 -29.80 7.78
CA LYS A 4 -23.41 -29.46 8.52
C LYS A 4 -23.73 -29.46 10.02
N LYS A 5 -22.94 -30.20 10.81
CA LYS A 5 -23.04 -30.16 12.28
C LYS A 5 -22.68 -28.76 12.76
N ALA A 6 -23.47 -28.27 13.73
CA ALA A 6 -23.25 -26.97 14.36
C ALA A 6 -21.96 -26.98 15.19
N ASP A 7 -21.22 -25.87 15.15
CA ASP A 7 -20.03 -25.63 15.95
C ASP A 7 -20.37 -25.72 17.45
N THR A 8 -19.89 -26.78 18.11
CA THR A 8 -19.88 -26.86 19.57
C THR A 8 -18.81 -25.91 20.09
N LYS A 9 -19.23 -24.79 20.69
CA LYS A 9 -18.33 -23.83 21.34
C LYS A 9 -17.47 -24.56 22.37
N SER A 10 -16.16 -24.67 22.11
CA SER A 10 -15.19 -25.21 23.06
C SER A 10 -14.98 -24.18 24.19
N SER A 11 -15.08 -24.62 25.44
CA SER A 11 -14.83 -23.81 26.64
C SER A 11 -13.36 -23.82 27.09
N TRP A 12 -12.46 -24.38 26.27
CA TRP A 12 -11.05 -24.43 26.61
C TRP A 12 -10.41 -23.08 26.26
N VAL A 13 -9.98 -22.38 27.30
CA VAL A 13 -9.20 -21.16 27.22
C VAL A 13 -7.75 -21.57 27.35
N ASP A 14 -6.92 -21.22 26.38
CA ASP A 14 -5.50 -21.55 26.35
C ASP A 14 -4.82 -20.87 27.56
N PRO A 15 -4.06 -21.60 28.41
CA PRO A 15 -3.30 -21.01 29.51
C PRO A 15 -2.28 -19.95 29.05
N ASP A 16 -1.84 -20.02 27.79
CA ASP A 16 -0.97 -19.03 27.15
C ASP A 16 -1.77 -17.98 26.35
N ASP A 17 -3.11 -17.99 26.39
CA ASP A 17 -3.93 -16.97 25.73
C ASP A 17 -3.67 -15.62 26.38
N ALA A 18 -3.22 -14.66 25.58
CA ALA A 18 -2.90 -13.34 26.07
C ALA A 18 -4.20 -12.67 26.57
N PRO A 19 -4.16 -11.97 27.72
CA PRO A 19 -5.33 -11.25 28.19
C PRO A 19 -5.78 -10.25 27.13
N GLU A 20 -7.10 -10.07 27.01
CA GLU A 20 -7.65 -9.08 26.10
C GLU A 20 -7.03 -7.71 26.40
N LEU A 21 -6.52 -7.04 25.37
CA LEU A 21 -5.99 -5.68 25.49
C LEU A 21 -7.15 -4.71 25.74
N THR A 22 -7.55 -4.58 27.01
CA THR A 22 -8.57 -3.63 27.46
C THR A 22 -8.04 -2.20 27.43
N ASP A 23 -8.93 -1.21 27.45
CA ASP A 23 -8.57 0.22 27.38
C ASP A 23 -7.63 0.66 28.53
N ASP A 24 -7.67 -0.03 29.67
CA ASP A 24 -6.76 0.17 30.80
C ASP A 24 -5.30 -0.13 30.45
N PHE A 25 -5.06 -1.11 29.56
CA PHE A 25 -3.74 -1.44 29.05
C PHE A 25 -3.14 -0.28 28.25
N PHE A 26 -3.94 0.31 27.35
CA PHE A 26 -3.52 1.46 26.54
C PHE A 26 -3.32 2.73 27.37
N THR A 27 -4.06 2.88 28.48
CA THR A 27 -3.94 4.04 29.38
C THR A 27 -2.63 4.02 30.16
N LYS A 28 -2.17 2.83 30.56
CA LYS A 28 -0.88 2.64 31.26
C LYS A 28 0.30 2.49 30.30
N ALA A 29 0.03 2.42 29.00
CA ALA A 29 1.06 2.20 27.99
C ALA A 29 2.06 3.36 27.95
N LYS A 30 3.34 2.99 27.92
CA LYS A 30 4.47 3.91 27.81
C LYS A 30 4.79 4.13 26.34
N MET A 31 4.80 5.39 25.90
CA MET A 31 5.19 5.73 24.53
C MET A 31 6.71 5.56 24.35
N GLN A 32 7.13 4.63 23.50
CA GLN A 32 8.54 4.36 23.22
C GLN A 32 8.84 4.42 21.71
N ILE A 33 10.05 4.84 21.36
CA ILE A 33 10.60 4.72 20.00
C ILE A 33 11.88 3.89 20.11
N GLY A 34 11.85 2.65 19.60
CA GLY A 34 12.89 1.66 19.90
C GLY A 34 12.98 1.42 21.42
N ASP A 35 14.19 1.43 21.98
CA ASP A 35 14.42 1.21 23.43
C ASP A 35 14.27 2.48 24.29
N LYS A 36 13.88 3.62 23.71
CA LYS A 36 13.79 4.90 24.43
C LYS A 36 12.36 5.28 24.77
N LEU A 37 12.12 5.54 26.06
CA LEU A 37 10.91 6.20 26.56
C LEU A 37 10.90 7.66 26.10
N VAL A 38 9.91 8.04 25.32
CA VAL A 38 9.79 9.38 24.75
C VAL A 38 8.52 10.05 25.24
N SER A 39 8.55 11.37 25.31
CA SER A 39 7.35 12.15 25.61
C SER A 39 6.30 12.03 24.49
N LYS A 40 5.03 12.31 24.82
CA LYS A 40 3.91 12.26 23.86
C LYS A 40 4.13 13.14 22.63
N GLU A 41 4.85 14.24 22.77
CA GLU A 41 5.14 15.19 21.69
C GLU A 41 6.24 14.66 20.75
N GLU A 42 7.29 14.07 21.32
CA GLU A 42 8.37 13.46 20.55
C GLU A 42 7.89 12.23 19.78
N PHE A 43 7.05 11.40 20.41
CA PHE A 43 6.39 10.28 19.74
C PHE A 43 5.55 10.76 18.56
N ARG A 44 4.72 11.80 18.75
CA ARG A 44 3.92 12.38 17.67
C ARG A 44 4.77 12.96 16.54
N LYS A 45 5.89 13.62 16.86
CA LYS A 45 6.81 14.19 15.86
C LYS A 45 7.50 13.08 15.05
N ALA A 46 7.95 12.02 15.70
CA ALA A 46 8.54 10.86 15.04
C ALA A 46 7.51 10.09 14.20
N ALA A 47 6.30 9.88 14.72
CA ALA A 47 5.20 9.27 14.00
C ALA A 47 4.83 10.09 12.75
N LYS A 48 4.76 11.43 12.85
CA LYS A 48 4.52 12.32 11.70
C LYS A 48 5.65 12.28 10.67
N LYS A 49 6.90 12.10 11.11
CA LYS A 49 8.07 11.91 10.23
C LYS A 49 8.03 10.53 9.54
N ALA A 50 7.56 9.48 10.22
CA ALA A 50 7.38 8.14 9.65
C ALA A 50 6.14 8.05 8.74
N LEU A 51 5.08 8.82 9.02
CA LEU A 51 3.91 9.00 8.15
C LEU A 51 4.21 9.75 6.86
N ARG A 52 5.43 10.31 6.69
CA ARG A 52 5.99 10.58 5.36
C ARG A 52 6.31 9.25 4.67
N GLY A 53 5.30 8.41 4.50
CA GLY A 53 5.33 7.31 3.55
C GLY A 53 5.60 7.81 2.13
N ARG A 54 5.78 6.85 1.22
CA ARG A 54 6.19 7.00 -0.19
C ARG A 54 5.92 8.41 -0.76
N PRO A 55 6.95 9.09 -1.33
CA PRO A 55 6.82 10.47 -1.77
C PRO A 55 5.56 10.68 -2.61
N ALA A 56 4.81 11.73 -2.28
CA ALA A 56 3.62 12.19 -2.99
C ALA A 56 3.99 12.60 -4.42
N GLY A 57 4.11 11.61 -5.30
CA GLY A 57 4.51 11.77 -6.69
C GLY A 57 4.16 10.56 -7.55
N THR A 58 3.53 9.54 -6.97
CA THR A 58 3.00 8.37 -7.69
C THR A 58 1.58 8.58 -8.20
N ALA A 59 0.92 9.70 -7.85
CA ALA A 59 -0.48 9.96 -8.21
C ALA A 59 -0.70 10.47 -9.65
N THR A 60 0.34 10.81 -10.40
CA THR A 60 0.17 11.40 -11.75
C THR A 60 0.08 10.37 -12.88
N LYS A 61 0.34 9.08 -12.59
CA LYS A 61 0.31 8.00 -13.57
C LYS A 61 -0.65 6.92 -13.09
N SER A 62 -1.76 6.78 -13.80
CA SER A 62 -2.67 5.66 -13.59
C SER A 62 -2.18 4.46 -14.40
N SER A 63 -2.08 3.30 -13.75
CA SER A 63 -1.81 2.03 -14.44
C SER A 63 -3.13 1.50 -15.00
N THR A 64 -3.26 1.46 -16.32
CA THR A 64 -4.44 0.93 -17.01
C THR A 64 -4.02 -0.15 -17.99
N THR A 65 -4.80 -1.22 -18.10
CA THR A 65 -4.60 -2.28 -19.09
C THR A 65 -5.27 -1.88 -20.41
N VAL A 66 -4.46 -1.60 -21.43
CA VAL A 66 -4.90 -1.27 -22.80
C VAL A 66 -4.24 -2.25 -23.76
N ARG A 67 -4.96 -2.66 -24.82
CA ARG A 67 -4.40 -3.48 -25.90
C ARG A 67 -3.86 -2.57 -26.99
N PHE A 68 -2.64 -2.85 -27.42
CA PHE A 68 -1.98 -2.19 -28.55
C PHE A 68 -1.69 -3.25 -29.62
N ASP A 69 -1.62 -2.82 -30.88
CA ASP A 69 -1.17 -3.69 -31.96
C ASP A 69 0.29 -4.13 -31.73
N ASN A 70 0.61 -5.34 -32.19
CA ASN A 70 1.88 -5.99 -31.87
C ASN A 70 3.07 -5.27 -32.53
N ASP A 71 2.89 -4.80 -33.76
CA ASP A 71 3.87 -4.02 -34.51
C ASP A 71 4.26 -2.72 -33.79
N VAL A 72 3.28 -2.00 -33.24
CA VAL A 72 3.50 -0.78 -32.45
C VAL A 72 4.30 -1.10 -31.19
N LEU A 73 3.93 -2.15 -30.46
CA LEU A 73 4.66 -2.55 -29.26
C LEU A 73 6.09 -2.99 -29.57
N GLU A 74 6.31 -3.77 -30.62
CA GLU A 74 7.65 -4.21 -31.01
C GLU A 74 8.52 -3.05 -31.47
N ALA A 75 7.99 -2.09 -32.22
CA ALA A 75 8.71 -0.87 -32.61
C ALA A 75 9.18 -0.06 -31.38
N PHE A 76 8.31 0.13 -30.39
CA PHE A 76 8.72 0.81 -29.16
C PHE A 76 9.70 -0.05 -28.34
N LYS A 77 9.47 -1.35 -28.15
CA LYS A 77 10.41 -2.21 -27.41
C LYS A 77 11.80 -2.24 -28.04
N ALA A 78 11.90 -2.25 -29.37
CA ALA A 78 13.17 -2.22 -30.11
C ALA A 78 14.01 -0.97 -29.79
N SER A 79 13.38 0.13 -29.34
CA SER A 79 14.09 1.33 -28.90
C SER A 79 14.91 1.10 -27.60
N GLY A 80 14.69 0.00 -26.88
CA GLY A 80 15.45 -0.39 -25.70
C GLY A 80 14.92 0.17 -24.38
N LYS A 81 15.80 0.34 -23.39
CA LYS A 81 15.44 0.78 -22.03
C LYS A 81 14.65 2.10 -22.07
N GLY A 82 13.52 2.13 -21.37
CA GLY A 82 12.67 3.33 -21.28
C GLY A 82 11.65 3.46 -22.43
N TRP A 83 11.42 2.41 -23.23
CA TRP A 83 10.44 2.42 -24.30
C TRP A 83 9.03 2.84 -23.87
N GLN A 84 8.58 2.44 -22.67
CA GLN A 84 7.27 2.85 -22.13
C GLN A 84 7.19 4.37 -21.90
N SER A 85 8.27 4.99 -21.42
CA SER A 85 8.34 6.44 -21.25
C SER A 85 8.31 7.17 -22.59
N ARG A 86 8.98 6.62 -23.61
CA ARG A 86 8.93 7.14 -24.98
C ARG A 86 7.54 7.00 -25.60
N MET A 87 6.90 5.84 -25.43
CA MET A 87 5.52 5.61 -25.87
C MET A 87 4.56 6.64 -25.24
N ASN A 88 4.68 6.87 -23.93
CA ASN A 88 3.88 7.89 -23.25
C ASN A 88 4.19 9.33 -23.73
N ALA A 89 5.44 9.64 -24.11
CA ALA A 89 5.77 10.93 -24.71
C ALA A 89 5.13 11.09 -26.09
N ALA A 90 5.21 10.06 -26.94
CA ALA A 90 4.57 10.05 -28.26
C ALA A 90 3.04 10.23 -28.16
N LEU A 91 2.38 9.56 -27.22
CA LEU A 91 0.95 9.76 -26.97
C LEU A 91 0.61 11.19 -26.53
N ARG A 92 1.47 11.82 -25.73
CA ARG A 92 1.30 13.22 -25.32
C ARG A 92 1.48 14.19 -26.47
N ASP A 93 2.44 13.93 -27.35
CA ASP A 93 2.68 14.78 -28.52
C ASP A 93 1.54 14.63 -29.52
N TRP A 94 1.06 13.41 -29.76
CA TRP A 94 -0.12 13.16 -30.58
C TRP A 94 -1.34 13.93 -30.09
N LEU A 95 -1.59 13.98 -28.77
CA LEU A 95 -2.70 14.74 -28.16
C LEU A 95 -2.57 16.27 -28.28
N LYS A 96 -1.37 16.81 -28.54
CA LYS A 96 -1.23 18.26 -28.81
C LYS A 96 -1.72 18.60 -30.21
N GLU A 97 -1.47 17.70 -31.16
CA GLU A 97 -1.79 17.88 -32.57
C GLU A 97 -3.21 17.39 -32.90
N HIS A 98 -3.72 16.41 -32.14
CA HIS A 98 -4.99 15.74 -32.41
C HIS A 98 -5.90 15.74 -31.17
N ARG A 99 -7.18 16.01 -31.39
CA ARG A 99 -8.25 15.83 -30.39
C ARG A 99 -8.91 14.47 -30.68
N PRO A 100 -8.79 13.49 -29.78
CA PRO A 100 -9.46 12.20 -29.92
C PRO A 100 -10.98 12.31 -29.77
#